data_AF-A0A932XE92-F1
#
_entry.id   AF-A0A932XE92-F1
#
_cell.length_a   1.000
_cell.length_b   1.000
_cell.length_c   1.000
_cell.angle_alpha   90.00
_cell.angle_beta   90.00
_cell.angle_gamma   90.00
#
_symmetry.space_group_name_H-M   'P 1'
#
loop_
_entity.id
_entity.type
_entity.pdbx_description
1 polymer ?
#
loop_
_entity_poly.entity_id
_entity_poly.type
_entity_poly.pdbx_seq_one_letter_code
_entity_poly.pdbx_strand_id
1 'polypeptide(L)'
;MSRSERSPDVIVVGAGIVGAACAYFLCRAGLRVCLAERQAPCAGTSGACDGMLLLWDKLPGAELELGKLSVELWSRLGEELAA
;
A
#
# COMPACT_ATOMS: atom_id res chain seq x y z
N MET A 1 -28.85 -4.22 -19.63
CA MET A 1 -27.86 -4.57 -18.59
C MET A 1 -28.08 -3.64 -17.41
N SER A 2 -28.74 -4.12 -16.35
CA SER A 2 -28.86 -3.35 -15.11
C SER A 2 -27.48 -3.32 -14.44
N ARG A 3 -26.90 -2.12 -14.31
CA ARG A 3 -25.68 -1.91 -13.54
C ARG A 3 -26.10 -1.98 -12.07
N SER A 4 -26.02 -3.16 -11.45
CA SER A 4 -26.36 -3.32 -10.03
C SER A 4 -25.37 -2.53 -9.17
N GLU A 5 -25.92 -1.77 -8.24
CA GLU A 5 -25.26 -0.92 -7.26
C GLU A 5 -24.11 -1.66 -6.56
N ARG A 6 -22.88 -1.17 -6.57
CA ARG A 6 -22.50 0.14 -6.03
C ARG A 6 -21.08 0.47 -6.55
N SER A 7 -20.91 1.44 -7.44
CA SER A 7 -19.60 1.79 -8.03
C SER A 7 -18.58 2.13 -6.94
N PRO A 8 -17.30 1.71 -7.05
CA PRO A 8 -16.28 2.04 -6.05
C PRO A 8 -16.09 3.54 -5.94
N ASP A 9 -15.79 4.02 -4.75
CA ASP A 9 -15.45 5.42 -4.50
C ASP A 9 -14.06 5.75 -5.05
N VAL A 10 -13.14 4.77 -5.01
CA VAL A 10 -11.78 4.87 -5.55
C VAL A 10 -11.40 3.60 -6.30
N ILE A 11 -10.74 3.75 -7.45
CA ILE A 11 -10.06 2.66 -8.15
C ILE A 11 -8.56 2.87 -8.02
N VAL A 12 -7.86 1.88 -7.48
CA VAL A 12 -6.39 1.83 -7.42
C VAL A 12 -5.90 0.87 -8.50
N VAL A 13 -5.00 1.33 -9.36
CA VAL A 13 -4.45 0.50 -10.46
C VAL A 13 -3.02 0.12 -10.12
N GLY A 14 -2.77 -1.19 -10.03
CA GLY A 14 -1.52 -1.81 -9.64
C GLY A 14 -1.55 -2.35 -8.20
N ALA A 15 -1.40 -3.65 -8.02
CA ALA A 15 -1.34 -4.31 -6.71
C ALA A 15 0.11 -4.60 -6.27
N GLY A 16 1.03 -3.66 -6.54
CA GLY A 16 2.32 -3.58 -5.85
C GLY A 16 2.18 -2.98 -4.46
N ILE A 17 3.29 -2.83 -3.72
CA ILE A 17 3.26 -2.40 -2.31
C ILE A 17 2.59 -1.03 -2.10
N VAL A 18 2.84 -0.08 -3.00
CA VAL A 18 2.23 1.26 -2.93
C VAL A 18 0.73 1.18 -3.13
N GLY A 19 0.26 0.44 -4.15
CA GLY A 19 -1.17 0.30 -4.43
C GLY A 19 -1.91 -0.47 -3.32
N ALA A 20 -1.29 -1.51 -2.78
CA ALA A 20 -1.81 -2.24 -1.63
C ALA A 20 -1.92 -1.34 -0.39
N ALA A 21 -0.89 -0.55 -0.08
CA ALA A 21 -0.92 0.41 1.03
C ALA A 21 -2.00 1.48 0.84
N CYS A 22 -2.12 2.06 -0.36
CA CYS A 22 -3.20 2.99 -0.68
C CYS A 22 -4.58 2.35 -0.47
N ALA A 23 -4.81 1.15 -1.03
CA ALA A 23 -6.08 0.45 -0.87
C ALA A 23 -6.39 0.16 0.61
N TYR A 24 -5.40 -0.28 1.39
CA TYR A 24 -5.54 -0.54 2.82
C TYR A 24 -6.01 0.70 3.59
N PHE A 25 -5.30 1.83 3.46
CA PHE A 25 -5.63 3.05 4.19
C PHE A 25 -6.93 3.70 3.69
N LEU A 26 -7.24 3.63 2.40
CA LEU A 26 -8.51 4.13 1.84
C LEU A 26 -9.71 3.30 2.35
N CYS A 27 -9.58 1.96 2.39
CA CYS A 27 -10.60 1.09 2.98
C CYS A 27 -10.80 1.42 4.47
N ARG A 28 -9.71 1.62 5.22
CA ARG A 28 -9.79 2.06 6.63
C ARG A 28 -10.42 3.43 6.83
N ALA A 29 -10.34 4.32 5.83
CA ALA A 29 -11.05 5.59 5.82
C ALA A 29 -12.55 5.45 5.48
N GLY A 30 -13.05 4.22 5.29
CA GLY A 30 -14.45 3.94 5.01
C GLY A 30 -14.84 4.00 3.52
N LEU A 31 -13.86 4.11 2.62
CA LEU A 31 -14.10 4.14 1.18
C LEU A 31 -14.23 2.73 0.61
N ARG A 32 -15.08 2.56 -0.41
CA ARG A 32 -15.18 1.32 -1.17
C ARG A 32 -14.15 1.35 -2.29
N VAL A 33 -13.08 0.58 -2.13
CA VAL A 33 -11.95 0.59 -3.05
C VAL A 33 -12.02 -0.62 -3.98
N CYS A 34 -11.80 -0.39 -5.28
CA CYS A 34 -11.47 -1.44 -6.22
C CYS A 34 -9.97 -1.39 -6.52
N LEU A 35 -9.24 -2.44 -6.15
CA LEU A 35 -7.83 -2.61 -6.50
C LEU A 35 -7.74 -3.52 -7.74
N ALA A 36 -7.23 -2.98 -8.84
CA ALA A 36 -7.10 -3.69 -10.12
C ALA A 36 -5.63 -3.97 -10.43
N GLU A 37 -5.31 -5.21 -10.75
CA GLU A 37 -3.97 -5.65 -11.15
C GLU A 37 -4.07 -6.49 -12.44
N ARG A 38 -3.08 -6.35 -13.32
CA ARG A 38 -2.99 -7.09 -14.58
C ARG A 38 -2.48 -8.52 -14.36
N GLN A 39 -1.58 -8.72 -13.41
CA GLN A 39 -0.97 -10.01 -13.07
C GLN A 39 -1.43 -10.49 -11.67
N ALA A 40 -0.56 -11.17 -10.92
CA ALA A 40 -0.77 -11.42 -9.51
C ALA A 40 -0.33 -10.21 -8.67
N PRO A 41 -0.89 -10.01 -7.46
CA PRO A 41 -0.36 -9.04 -6.52
C PRO A 41 1.13 -9.24 -6.31
N CYS A 42 1.87 -8.13 -6.17
CA CYS A 42 3.31 -8.13 -5.98
C CYS A 42 4.14 -8.71 -7.16
N ALA A 43 3.57 -9.08 -8.31
CA ALA A 43 4.32 -9.71 -9.41
C ALA A 43 5.38 -8.80 -10.09
N GLY A 44 5.38 -7.50 -9.81
CA GLY A 44 6.37 -6.54 -10.31
C GLY A 44 7.54 -6.28 -9.36
N THR A 45 8.04 -5.04 -9.36
CA THR A 45 9.19 -4.62 -8.54
C THR A 45 9.02 -4.92 -7.05
N SER A 46 7.78 -4.85 -6.52
CA SER A 46 7.52 -5.11 -5.11
C SER A 46 7.79 -6.56 -4.69
N GLY A 47 7.61 -7.54 -5.56
CA GLY A 47 7.91 -8.94 -5.26
C GLY A 47 9.33 -9.34 -5.65
N ALA A 48 9.98 -8.55 -6.51
CA ALA A 48 11.36 -8.74 -6.92
C ALA A 48 12.38 -8.01 -6.01
N CYS A 49 11.92 -7.26 -5.00
CA CYS A 49 12.82 -6.55 -4.09
C CYS A 49 13.19 -7.39 -2.86
N ASP A 50 14.28 -7.00 -2.18
CA ASP A 50 14.76 -7.69 -0.97
C ASP A 50 13.94 -7.37 0.30
N GLY A 51 12.90 -6.55 0.19
CA GLY A 51 12.02 -6.20 1.31
C GLY A 51 12.63 -5.29 2.39
N MET A 52 13.77 -4.66 2.11
CA MET A 52 14.51 -3.86 3.09
C MET A 52 13.88 -2.49 3.36
N LEU A 53 13.80 -2.09 4.63
CA LEU A 53 13.43 -0.74 5.08
C LEU A 53 14.68 0.01 5.56
N LEU A 54 15.30 0.79 4.68
CA LEU A 54 16.61 1.42 4.92
C LEU A 54 16.50 2.92 5.17
N LEU A 55 17.29 3.41 6.14
CA LEU A 55 17.42 4.84 6.46
C LEU A 55 18.86 5.37 6.33
N TRP A 56 19.85 4.51 6.03
CA TRP A 56 21.27 4.82 6.23
C TRP A 56 21.83 5.96 5.36
N ASP A 57 21.20 6.24 4.21
CA ASP A 57 21.67 7.19 3.20
C ASP A 57 20.80 8.44 3.10
N LYS A 58 19.80 8.56 3.98
CA LYS A 58 18.85 9.68 3.93
C LYS A 58 19.41 10.89 4.65
N LEU A 59 19.58 11.97 3.89
CA LEU A 59 19.92 13.27 4.47
C LEU A 59 18.79 13.79 5.36
N PRO A 60 19.08 14.62 6.37
CA PRO A 60 18.05 15.27 7.16
C PRO A 60 17.05 16.03 6.28
N GLY A 61 15.75 15.84 6.54
CA GLY A 61 14.69 16.47 5.78
C GLY A 61 13.52 15.52 5.50
N ALA A 62 12.67 15.91 4.55
CA ALA A 62 11.39 15.23 4.28
C ALA A 62 11.54 13.74 3.96
N GLU A 63 12.61 13.34 3.28
CA GLU A 63 12.83 11.94 2.92
C GLU A 63 13.13 11.07 4.15
N LEU A 64 14.00 11.55 5.05
CA LEU A 64 14.29 10.84 6.30
C LEU A 64 13.05 10.74 7.19
N GLU A 65 12.27 11.81 7.29
CA GLU A 65 11.04 11.82 8.10
C GLU A 65 9.98 10.88 7.52
N LEU A 66 9.79 10.85 6.20
CA LEU A 66 8.91 9.87 5.55
C LEU A 66 9.42 8.43 5.74
N GLY A 67 10.73 8.21 5.67
CA GLY A 67 11.34 6.91 5.91
C GLY A 67 11.08 6.40 7.33
N LYS A 68 11.30 7.25 8.35
CA LYS A 68 11.01 6.92 9.76
C LYS A 68 9.54 6.59 9.97
N LEU A 69 8.64 7.42 9.43
CA LEU A 69 7.20 7.16 9.48
C LEU A 69 6.85 5.82 8.82
N SER A 70 7.46 5.52 7.67
CA SER A 70 7.21 4.26 6.96
C SER A 70 7.65 3.03 7.77
N VAL A 71 8.77 3.10 8.48
CA VAL A 71 9.25 2.04 9.38
C VAL A 71 8.27 1.81 10.52
N GLU A 72 7.78 2.88 11.16
CA GLU A 72 6.80 2.79 12.24
C GLU A 72 5.49 2.16 11.75
N LEU A 73 4.98 2.60 10.59
CA LEU A 73 3.75 2.06 9.99
C LEU A 73 3.90 0.57 9.64
N TRP A 74 5.06 0.17 9.10
CA TRP A 74 5.32 -1.25 8.80
C TRP A 74 5.35 -2.13 10.04
N SER A 75 5.95 -1.67 11.14
CA SER A 75 5.95 -2.40 12.41
C SER A 75 4.53 -2.62 12.92
N ARG A 76 3.72 -1.56 12.96
CA ARG A 76 2.31 -1.65 13.39
C ARG A 76 1.50 -2.57 12.49
N LEU A 77 1.69 -2.49 11.17
CA LEU A 77 0.97 -3.32 10.22
C LEU A 77 1.30 -4.81 10.43
N GLY A 78 2.56 -5.13 10.75
CA GLY A 78 2.96 -6.49 11.09
C GLY A 78 2.22 -7.04 12.31
N GLU A 79 1.98 -6.21 13.33
CA GLU A 79 1.17 -6.57 14.49
C GLU A 79 -0.32 -6.71 14.14
N GLU A 80 -0.87 -5.77 13.37
CA GLU A 80 -2.28 -5.73 12.97
C GLU A 80 -2.68 -6.94 12.11
N LEU A 81 -1.82 -7.38 11.18
CA LEU A 81 -2.13 -8.44 10.21
C LEU A 81 -1.69 -9.84 10.65
N ALA A 82 -0.89 -9.96 11.71
CA ALA A 82 -0.51 -11.25 12.28
C ALA A 82 -1.55 -11.83 13.27
N ALA A 83 -2.62 -11.07 13.58
CA ALA A 83 -3.77 -11.49 14.37
C ALA A 83 -4.84 -12.17 13.49
#